data_AF-A0A6L4ZCZ0-F1
#
_entry.id   AF-A0A6L4ZCZ0-F1
#
_cell.length_a   1.000
_cell.length_b   1.000
_cell.length_c   1.000
_cell.angle_alpha   90.00
_cell.angle_beta   90.00
_cell.angle_gamma   90.00
#
_symmetry.space_group_name_H-M   'P 1'
#
loop_
_entity.id
_entity.type
_entity.pdbx_description
1 polymer ?
#
loop_
_entity_poly.entity_id
_entity_poly.type
_entity_poly.pdbx_seq_one_letter_code
_entity_poly.pdbx_strand_id
1 'polypeptide(L)'
;MEQLQIEKMLDEKGFIDETIDPKIKLIEEINRLKKEKNAVILSHYYVDGELQDIADYVGDSLGLSQAAADTTADIIVFVGVHFMAETAKIINPSKKVILPDLKAGCSLADSAPADKFASFKAQYPEHKVISYINCTADLKTLSDVVCTSANAVKIVESFPKEQLLIFAPDKNLGNYINSITGREMVLWDGACMV
;
A
#
# COMPACT_ATOMS: atom_id res chain seq x y z
N MET A 1 -26.60 -2.94 14.62
CA MET A 1 -26.81 -3.08 13.17
C MET A 1 -26.85 -4.57 12.83
N GLU A 2 -27.73 -5.01 11.93
CA GLU A 2 -27.75 -6.42 11.49
C GLU A 2 -26.55 -6.71 10.57
N GLN A 3 -25.96 -7.90 10.65
CA GLN A 3 -24.76 -8.28 9.87
C GLN A 3 -24.93 -8.05 8.36
N LEU A 4 -26.12 -8.39 7.83
CA LEU A 4 -26.44 -8.19 6.41
C LEU A 4 -26.41 -6.73 5.98
N GLN A 5 -26.76 -5.80 6.88
CA GLN A 5 -26.69 -4.37 6.60
C GLN A 5 -25.24 -3.88 6.54
N ILE A 6 -24.38 -4.39 7.43
CA ILE A 6 -22.94 -4.07 7.43
C ILE A 6 -22.30 -4.54 6.12
N GLU A 7 -22.53 -5.79 5.73
CA GLU A 7 -21.99 -6.36 4.49
C GLU A 7 -22.44 -5.54 3.27
N LYS A 8 -23.73 -5.20 3.21
CA LYS A 8 -24.25 -4.34 2.14
C LYS A 8 -23.55 -2.98 2.09
N MET A 9 -23.30 -2.34 3.24
CA MET A 9 -22.64 -1.04 3.29
C MET A 9 -21.17 -1.12 2.87
N LEU A 10 -20.46 -2.17 3.28
CA LEU A 10 -19.09 -2.42 2.84
C LEU A 10 -19.03 -2.65 1.33
N ASP A 11 -19.96 -3.42 0.76
CA ASP A 11 -20.02 -3.66 -0.68
C ASP A 11 -20.39 -2.39 -1.48
N GLU A 12 -21.33 -1.59 -1.00
CA GLU A 12 -21.81 -0.39 -1.70
C GLU A 12 -20.88 0.82 -1.52
N LYS A 13 -20.42 1.08 -0.30
CA LYS A 13 -19.66 2.29 0.07
C LYS A 13 -18.17 2.04 0.34
N GLY A 14 -17.81 0.82 0.75
CA GLY A 14 -16.45 0.49 1.21
C GLY A 14 -16.26 0.67 2.72
N PHE A 15 -17.13 1.39 3.40
CA PHE A 15 -17.04 1.69 4.83
C PHE A 15 -18.41 1.62 5.52
N ILE A 16 -18.40 1.55 6.85
CA ILE A 16 -19.60 1.56 7.69
C ILE A 16 -20.02 3.01 7.96
N ASP A 17 -21.17 3.38 7.42
CA ASP A 17 -21.80 4.70 7.57
C ASP A 17 -22.92 4.65 8.63
N GLU A 18 -22.52 4.65 9.90
CA GLU A 18 -23.44 4.64 11.03
C GLU A 18 -23.65 6.05 11.58
N THR A 19 -24.89 6.38 11.96
CA THR A 19 -25.18 7.64 12.62
C THR A 19 -24.59 7.64 14.03
N ILE A 20 -23.70 8.59 14.30
CA ILE A 20 -23.05 8.74 15.60
C ILE A 20 -23.82 9.79 16.43
N ASP A 21 -24.08 9.52 17.71
CA ASP A 21 -24.67 10.50 18.62
C ASP A 21 -23.80 11.77 18.63
N PRO A 22 -24.34 12.96 18.30
CA PRO A 22 -23.58 14.22 18.29
C PRO A 22 -22.89 14.58 19.62
N LYS A 23 -23.30 13.96 20.73
CA LYS A 23 -22.68 14.15 22.05
C LYS A 23 -21.37 13.36 22.20
N ILE A 24 -21.11 12.38 21.34
CA ILE A 24 -19.88 11.59 21.35
C ILE A 24 -18.74 12.46 20.84
N LYS A 25 -17.68 12.57 21.65
CA LYS A 25 -16.44 13.19 21.24
C LYS A 25 -15.55 12.16 20.56
N LEU A 26 -15.59 12.14 19.23
CA LEU A 26 -14.93 11.12 18.40
C LEU A 26 -13.46 10.90 18.76
N ILE A 27 -12.68 11.97 18.89
CA ILE A 27 -11.25 11.87 19.20
C ILE A 27 -11.00 11.22 20.56
N GLU A 28 -11.81 11.54 21.58
CA GLU A 28 -11.68 10.93 22.91
C GLU A 28 -12.00 9.43 22.84
N GLU A 29 -13.03 9.05 22.09
CA GLU A 29 -13.46 7.66 21.93
C GLU A 29 -12.49 6.82 21.09
N ILE A 30 -11.96 7.39 20.00
CA ILE A 30 -10.90 6.75 19.19
C ILE A 30 -9.68 6.49 20.07
N ASN A 31 -9.24 7.46 20.87
CA ASN A 31 -8.10 7.28 21.76
C ASN A 31 -8.37 6.27 22.88
N ARG A 32 -9.61 6.22 23.39
CA ARG A 32 -10.04 5.22 24.38
C ARG A 32 -9.96 3.81 23.78
N LEU A 33 -10.56 3.60 22.61
CA LEU A 33 -10.56 2.31 21.91
C LEU A 33 -9.16 1.89 21.48
N LYS A 34 -8.34 2.83 21.01
CA LYS A 34 -6.94 2.58 20.65
C LYS A 34 -6.16 1.96 21.82
N LYS A 35 -6.29 2.54 23.02
CA LYS A 35 -5.67 2.02 24.25
C LYS A 35 -6.26 0.68 24.67
N GLU A 36 -7.59 0.56 24.72
CA GLU A 36 -8.29 -0.67 25.13
C GLU A 36 -7.90 -1.87 24.25
N LYS A 37 -7.74 -1.63 22.95
CA LYS A 37 -7.49 -2.67 21.94
C LYS A 37 -6.01 -2.86 21.61
N ASN A 38 -5.11 -2.15 22.29
CA ASN A 38 -3.69 -2.12 21.95
C ASN A 38 -3.47 -1.92 20.44
N ALA A 39 -4.06 -0.85 19.90
CA ALA A 39 -4.03 -0.52 18.49
C ALA A 39 -3.06 0.63 18.20
N VAL A 40 -2.56 0.68 16.96
CA VAL A 40 -1.83 1.81 16.40
C VAL A 40 -2.54 2.31 15.14
N ILE A 41 -2.56 3.63 14.94
CA ILE A 41 -3.08 4.27 13.73
C ILE A 41 -1.90 4.75 12.89
N LEU A 42 -1.77 4.18 11.69
CA LEU A 42 -0.76 4.55 10.70
C LEU A 42 -1.42 5.30 9.56
N SER A 43 -0.92 6.49 9.22
CA SER A 43 -1.60 7.41 8.29
C SER A 43 -0.67 7.88 7.17
N HIS A 44 -1.17 7.89 5.93
CA HIS A 44 -0.41 8.40 4.79
C HIS A 44 -0.54 9.92 4.66
N TYR A 45 0.45 10.59 4.07
CA TYR A 45 0.45 12.05 3.87
C TYR A 45 -0.73 12.61 3.06
N TYR A 46 -1.42 11.77 2.29
CA TYR A 46 -2.47 12.20 1.34
C TYR A 46 -3.88 12.12 1.90
N VAL A 47 -4.03 11.83 3.19
CA VAL A 47 -5.34 11.84 3.86
C VAL A 47 -5.62 13.20 4.49
N ASP A 48 -6.90 13.48 4.80
CA ASP A 48 -7.31 14.74 5.40
C ASP A 48 -6.58 15.02 6.73
N GLY A 49 -6.31 16.30 7.02
CA GLY A 49 -5.49 16.70 8.17
C GLY A 49 -6.00 16.19 9.51
N GLU A 50 -7.32 16.16 9.70
CA GLU A 50 -7.93 15.64 10.93
C GLU A 50 -7.64 14.15 11.18
N LEU A 51 -7.43 13.37 10.11
CA LEU A 51 -7.04 11.97 10.20
C LEU A 51 -5.54 11.81 10.49
N GLN A 52 -4.72 12.76 10.05
CA GLN A 52 -3.29 12.81 10.41
C GLN A 52 -3.13 13.16 11.89
N ASP A 53 -3.93 14.09 12.43
CA ASP A 53 -3.85 14.54 13.82
C ASP A 53 -4.13 13.45 14.86
N ILE A 54 -4.89 12.41 14.50
CA ILE A 54 -5.20 11.27 15.39
C ILE A 54 -4.23 10.09 15.24
N ALA A 55 -3.34 10.13 14.25
CA ALA A 55 -2.42 9.04 13.93
C ALA A 55 -1.27 8.97 14.93
N ASP A 56 -0.77 7.75 15.18
CA ASP A 56 0.45 7.54 15.98
C ASP A 56 1.72 7.73 15.13
N TYR A 57 1.60 7.55 13.81
CA TYR A 57 2.66 7.78 12.85
C TYR A 57 2.08 8.24 11.51
N VAL A 58 2.68 9.30 10.95
CA VAL A 58 2.34 9.84 9.63
C VAL A 58 3.57 9.73 8.73
N GLY A 59 3.43 9.10 7.56
CA GLY A 59 4.57 8.79 6.71
C GLY A 59 4.26 8.53 5.24
N ASP A 60 5.33 8.35 4.46
CA ASP A 60 5.26 7.79 3.11
C ASP A 60 5.11 6.27 3.16
N SER A 61 5.06 5.62 1.99
CA SER A 61 4.88 4.16 1.93
C SER A 61 6.02 3.37 2.58
N LEU A 62 7.26 3.89 2.57
CA LEU A 62 8.41 3.21 3.18
C LEU A 62 8.35 3.32 4.71
N GLY A 63 8.18 4.55 5.20
CA GLY A 63 8.07 4.83 6.62
C GLY A 63 6.90 4.09 7.27
N LEU A 64 5.75 4.03 6.60
CA LEU A 64 4.59 3.27 7.07
C LEU A 64 4.86 1.76 7.10
N SER A 65 5.57 1.22 6.11
CA SER A 65 5.94 -0.19 6.09
C SER A 65 6.90 -0.55 7.24
N GLN A 66 7.84 0.35 7.54
CA GLN A 66 8.76 0.21 8.68
C GLN A 66 8.03 0.33 10.02
N ALA A 67 7.18 1.35 10.19
CA ALA A 67 6.37 1.51 11.39
C ALA A 67 5.44 0.31 11.63
N ALA A 68 4.85 -0.25 10.57
CA ALA A 68 4.06 -1.48 10.66
C ALA A 68 4.91 -2.70 11.06
N ALA A 69 6.17 -2.79 10.62
CA ALA A 69 7.07 -3.88 11.00
C ALA A 69 7.50 -3.77 12.47
N ASP A 70 7.81 -2.56 12.93
CA ASP A 70 8.41 -2.29 14.25
C ASP A 70 7.37 -2.24 15.38
N THR A 71 6.09 -2.05 15.07
CA THR A 71 5.05 -1.93 16.09
C THR A 71 4.84 -3.22 16.89
N THR A 72 4.61 -3.07 18.19
CA THR A 72 4.20 -4.14 19.11
C THR A 72 2.69 -4.20 19.34
N ALA A 73 1.92 -3.31 18.70
CA ALA A 73 0.46 -3.29 18.78
C ALA A 73 -0.16 -4.57 18.19
N ASP A 74 -1.30 -4.99 18.73
CA ASP A 74 -2.05 -6.16 18.24
C ASP A 74 -2.90 -5.83 17.00
N ILE A 75 -3.30 -4.56 16.88
CA ILE A 75 -4.15 -4.04 15.81
C ILE A 75 -3.46 -2.86 15.13
N ILE A 76 -3.43 -2.88 13.80
CA ILE A 76 -3.01 -1.76 12.95
C ILE A 76 -4.25 -1.22 12.25
N VAL A 77 -4.62 0.02 12.52
CA VAL A 77 -5.60 0.77 11.72
C VAL A 77 -4.83 1.56 10.67
N PHE A 78 -4.98 1.17 9.41
CA PHE A 78 -4.24 1.75 8.31
C PHE A 78 -5.10 2.78 7.58
N VAL A 79 -4.77 4.06 7.77
CA VAL A 79 -5.46 5.21 7.16
C VAL A 79 -4.71 5.58 5.87
N GLY A 80 -5.10 4.92 4.79
CA GLY A 80 -4.47 5.01 3.48
C GLY A 80 -5.24 4.19 2.45
N VAL A 81 -4.53 3.64 1.47
CA VAL A 81 -5.13 2.86 0.38
C VAL A 81 -4.88 1.35 0.53
N HIS A 82 -5.68 0.55 -0.18
CA HIS A 82 -5.78 -0.91 -0.04
C HIS A 82 -4.42 -1.63 -0.07
N PHE A 83 -3.58 -1.36 -1.07
CA PHE A 83 -2.29 -2.05 -1.20
C PHE A 83 -1.33 -1.77 -0.02
N MET A 84 -1.47 -0.63 0.64
CA MET A 84 -0.64 -0.29 1.80
C MET A 84 -1.09 -1.10 3.02
N ALA A 85 -2.40 -1.23 3.24
CA ALA A 85 -2.96 -2.09 4.27
C ALA A 85 -2.62 -3.57 4.01
N GLU A 86 -2.69 -4.04 2.76
CA GLU A 86 -2.20 -5.37 2.37
C GLU A 86 -0.72 -5.55 2.73
N THR A 87 0.12 -4.54 2.45
CA THR A 87 1.55 -4.60 2.77
C THR A 87 1.78 -4.71 4.28
N ALA A 88 1.07 -3.92 5.08
CA ALA A 88 1.12 -4.04 6.54
C ALA A 88 0.71 -5.44 7.02
N LYS A 89 -0.30 -6.05 6.37
CA LYS A 89 -0.77 -7.41 6.70
C LYS A 89 0.21 -8.50 6.26
N ILE A 90 0.86 -8.35 5.10
CA ILE A 90 1.90 -9.27 4.61
C ILE A 90 3.08 -9.30 5.58
N ILE A 91 3.52 -8.14 6.05
CA ILE A 91 4.63 -8.01 7.02
C ILE A 91 4.21 -8.50 8.41
N ASN A 92 2.91 -8.39 8.76
CA ASN A 92 2.36 -8.78 10.06
C ASN A 92 1.24 -9.82 9.95
N PRO A 93 1.55 -11.06 9.56
CA PRO A 93 0.52 -12.07 9.25
C PRO A 93 -0.36 -12.43 10.45
N SER A 94 0.15 -12.33 11.68
CA SER A 94 -0.60 -12.61 12.92
C SER A 94 -1.42 -11.43 13.45
N LYS A 95 -1.04 -10.18 13.13
CA LYS A 95 -1.74 -8.99 13.64
C LYS A 95 -3.02 -8.73 12.85
N LYS A 96 -3.98 -8.06 13.49
CA LYS A 96 -5.18 -7.60 12.80
C LYS A 96 -4.89 -6.27 12.11
N VAL A 97 -5.12 -6.20 10.80
CA VAL A 97 -5.02 -4.95 10.04
C VAL A 97 -6.42 -4.53 9.62
N ILE A 98 -6.77 -3.28 9.87
CA ILE A 98 -8.08 -2.70 9.56
C ILE A 98 -7.86 -1.54 8.60
N LEU A 99 -8.51 -1.61 7.45
CA LEU A 99 -8.63 -0.50 6.51
C LEU A 99 -10.03 0.11 6.69
N PRO A 100 -10.16 1.40 7.10
CA PRO A 100 -11.46 2.01 7.34
C PRO A 100 -12.39 2.05 6.12
N ASP A 101 -11.83 2.16 4.92
CA ASP A 101 -12.55 2.15 3.65
C ASP A 101 -11.94 1.14 2.67
N LEU A 102 -12.66 0.05 2.43
CA LEU A 102 -12.27 -1.03 1.52
C LEU A 102 -12.21 -0.60 0.05
N LYS A 103 -12.83 0.52 -0.31
CA LYS A 103 -12.78 1.08 -1.68
C LYS A 103 -11.71 2.15 -1.85
N ALA A 104 -10.90 2.44 -0.83
CA ALA A 104 -9.74 3.30 -0.95
C ALA A 104 -8.67 2.66 -1.86
N GLY A 105 -8.82 2.84 -3.17
CA GLY A 105 -8.00 2.21 -4.22
C GLY A 105 -6.79 3.03 -4.64
N CYS A 106 -6.05 2.52 -5.63
CA CYS A 106 -4.94 3.22 -6.25
C CYS A 106 -4.91 2.90 -7.75
N SER A 107 -5.18 3.90 -8.58
CA SER A 107 -5.23 3.75 -10.05
C SER A 107 -3.96 3.13 -10.64
N LEU A 108 -2.80 3.42 -10.03
CA LEU A 108 -1.54 2.83 -10.43
C LEU A 108 -1.44 1.34 -10.07
N ALA A 109 -1.91 0.92 -8.89
CA ALA A 109 -1.96 -0.49 -8.53
C ALA A 109 -2.95 -1.25 -9.43
N ASP A 110 -4.10 -0.65 -9.72
CA ASP A 110 -5.14 -1.22 -10.59
C ASP A 110 -4.68 -1.33 -12.06
N SER A 111 -3.69 -0.52 -12.46
CA SER A 111 -3.14 -0.53 -13.82
C SER A 111 -2.36 -1.81 -14.17
N ALA A 112 -2.00 -2.63 -13.18
CA ALA A 112 -1.24 -3.86 -13.38
C ALA A 112 -1.93 -5.09 -12.74
N PRO A 113 -3.03 -5.59 -13.34
CA PRO A 113 -3.63 -6.86 -12.93
C PRO A 113 -2.62 -8.01 -13.02
N ALA A 114 -2.60 -8.88 -12.00
CA ALA A 114 -1.56 -9.90 -11.84
C ALA A 114 -1.52 -10.92 -13.00
N ASP A 115 -2.66 -11.29 -13.56
CA ASP A 115 -2.79 -12.18 -14.72
C ASP A 115 -2.18 -11.58 -16.00
N LYS A 116 -2.45 -10.30 -16.25
CA LYS A 116 -1.88 -9.56 -17.38
C LYS A 116 -0.38 -9.34 -17.18
N PHE A 117 0.02 -8.98 -15.95
CA PHE A 117 1.43 -8.80 -15.62
C PHE A 117 2.21 -10.12 -15.73
N ALA A 118 1.63 -11.26 -15.34
CA ALA A 118 2.24 -12.57 -15.54
C ALA A 118 2.47 -12.89 -17.02
N SER A 119 1.48 -12.59 -17.87
CA SER A 119 1.59 -12.75 -19.34
C SER A 119 2.65 -11.84 -19.96
N PHE A 120 2.81 -10.64 -19.41
CA PHE A 120 3.89 -9.73 -19.80
C PHE A 120 5.26 -10.25 -19.35
N LYS A 121 5.41 -10.62 -18.07
CA LYS A 121 6.65 -11.19 -17.51
C LYS A 121 7.12 -12.43 -18.29
N ALA A 122 6.19 -13.28 -18.76
CA ALA A 122 6.51 -14.48 -19.53
C ALA A 122 7.24 -14.20 -20.85
N GLN A 123 7.17 -12.98 -21.39
CA GLN A 123 7.91 -12.56 -22.59
C GLN A 123 9.39 -12.27 -22.29
N TYR A 124 9.76 -12.19 -21.01
CA TYR A 124 11.07 -11.76 -20.52
C TYR A 124 11.63 -12.75 -19.47
N PRO A 125 11.87 -14.02 -19.81
CA PRO A 125 12.18 -15.09 -18.83
C PRO A 125 13.47 -14.86 -18.02
N GLU A 126 14.44 -14.16 -18.58
CA GLU A 126 15.73 -13.86 -17.92
C GLU A 126 15.70 -12.58 -17.05
N HIS A 127 14.57 -11.86 -17.03
CA HIS A 127 14.48 -10.59 -16.30
C HIS A 127 14.07 -10.80 -14.84
N LYS A 128 14.70 -10.03 -13.96
CA LYS A 128 14.27 -9.89 -12.56
C LYS A 128 13.25 -8.78 -12.44
N VAL A 129 12.22 -8.99 -11.63
CA VAL A 129 11.12 -8.05 -11.47
C VAL A 129 11.32 -7.20 -10.23
N ILE A 130 11.42 -5.90 -10.43
CA ILE A 130 11.38 -4.87 -9.38
C ILE A 130 10.00 -4.22 -9.44
N SER A 131 9.23 -4.34 -8.37
CA SER A 131 7.91 -3.72 -8.29
C SER A 131 7.87 -2.57 -7.31
N TYR A 132 7.39 -1.42 -7.75
CA TYR A 132 7.01 -0.34 -6.86
C TYR A 132 5.87 -0.81 -5.95
N ILE A 133 5.90 -0.42 -4.68
CA ILE A 133 4.98 -0.86 -3.62
C ILE A 133 3.50 -0.65 -3.96
N ASN A 134 3.21 0.33 -4.82
CA ASN A 134 1.89 0.68 -5.38
C ASN A 134 1.41 -0.38 -6.39
N CYS A 135 1.29 -1.63 -5.94
CA CYS A 135 0.75 -2.76 -6.68
C CYS A 135 0.00 -3.70 -5.73
N THR A 136 -0.86 -4.57 -6.24
CA THR A 136 -1.64 -5.51 -5.42
C THR A 136 -0.74 -6.54 -4.74
N ALA A 137 -1.23 -7.16 -3.65
CA ALA A 137 -0.58 -8.32 -3.05
C ALA A 137 -0.28 -9.43 -4.08
N ASP A 138 -1.21 -9.70 -5.00
CA ASP A 138 -1.01 -10.70 -6.05
C ASP A 138 0.16 -10.36 -6.97
N LEU A 139 0.29 -9.10 -7.41
CA LEU A 139 1.42 -8.69 -8.23
C LEU A 139 2.74 -8.84 -7.48
N LYS A 140 2.77 -8.53 -6.17
CA LYS A 140 3.97 -8.71 -5.33
C LYS A 140 4.45 -10.17 -5.33
N THR A 141 3.58 -11.15 -5.54
CA THR A 141 3.99 -12.57 -5.66
C THR A 141 4.77 -12.87 -6.95
N LEU A 142 4.66 -11.99 -7.95
CA LEU A 142 5.36 -12.08 -9.23
C LEU A 142 6.67 -11.27 -9.24
N SER A 143 6.99 -10.58 -8.15
CA SER A 143 8.15 -9.72 -7.99
C SER A 143 9.34 -10.45 -7.37
N ASP A 144 10.56 -10.14 -7.80
CA ASP A 144 11.77 -10.57 -7.10
C ASP A 144 12.09 -9.63 -5.93
N VAL A 145 11.77 -8.34 -6.06
CA VAL A 145 11.93 -7.34 -4.99
C VAL A 145 10.88 -6.24 -5.09
N VAL A 146 10.46 -5.71 -3.94
CA VAL A 146 9.56 -4.55 -3.85
C VAL A 146 10.34 -3.32 -3.42
N CYS A 147 10.10 -2.17 -4.05
CA CYS A 147 10.72 -0.90 -3.71
C CYS A 147 9.67 0.20 -3.47
N THR A 148 10.13 1.35 -2.99
CA THR A 148 9.37 2.59 -2.88
C THR A 148 10.08 3.69 -3.68
N SER A 149 9.45 4.83 -3.93
CA SER A 149 10.11 5.98 -4.58
C SER A 149 11.36 6.43 -3.81
N ALA A 150 11.35 6.31 -2.48
CA ALA A 150 12.46 6.68 -1.61
C ALA A 150 13.70 5.78 -1.74
N ASN A 151 13.57 4.53 -2.25
CA ASN A 151 14.70 3.60 -2.34
C ASN A 151 14.86 2.89 -3.71
N ALA A 152 14.00 3.17 -4.69
CA ALA A 152 13.99 2.47 -5.99
C ALA A 152 15.34 2.52 -6.71
N VAL A 153 16.00 3.68 -6.73
CA VAL A 153 17.32 3.86 -7.36
C VAL A 153 18.35 2.92 -6.74
N LYS A 154 18.44 2.94 -5.40
CA LYS A 154 19.35 2.09 -4.63
C LYS A 154 19.09 0.60 -4.88
N ILE A 155 17.83 0.19 -4.98
CA ILE A 155 17.47 -1.21 -5.27
C ILE A 155 17.92 -1.59 -6.68
N VAL A 156 17.66 -0.75 -7.68
CA VAL A 156 18.04 -1.01 -9.07
C VAL A 156 19.56 -1.07 -9.25
N GLU A 157 20.30 -0.19 -8.58
CA GLU A 157 21.77 -0.19 -8.61
C GLU A 157 22.39 -1.36 -7.83
N SER A 158 21.64 -2.03 -6.95
CA SER A 158 22.14 -3.18 -6.18
C SER A 158 22.27 -4.46 -7.01
N PHE A 159 21.58 -4.56 -8.16
CA PHE A 159 21.73 -5.67 -9.09
C PHE A 159 23.02 -5.55 -9.91
N PRO A 160 23.63 -6.67 -10.37
CA PRO A 160 24.71 -6.64 -11.36
C PRO A 160 24.35 -5.80 -12.60
N LYS A 161 25.32 -5.18 -13.26
CA LYS A 161 25.07 -4.28 -14.40
C LYS A 161 24.42 -4.99 -15.59
N GLU A 162 24.74 -6.27 -15.75
CA GLU A 162 24.29 -7.13 -16.83
C GLU A 162 22.92 -7.77 -16.55
N GLN A 163 22.41 -7.67 -15.31
CA GLN A 163 21.10 -8.19 -14.97
C GLN A 163 20.01 -7.42 -15.71
N LEU A 164 19.23 -8.15 -16.50
CA LEU A 164 18.03 -7.64 -17.16
C LEU A 164 16.91 -7.46 -16.13
N LEU A 165 16.22 -6.33 -16.19
CA LEU A 165 15.24 -5.92 -15.17
C LEU A 165 13.92 -5.53 -15.81
N ILE A 166 12.82 -5.94 -15.18
CA ILE A 166 11.50 -5.37 -15.36
C ILE A 166 11.23 -4.40 -14.21
N PHE A 167 10.66 -3.23 -14.51
CA PHE A 167 10.11 -2.31 -13.52
C PHE A 167 8.61 -2.12 -13.72
N ALA A 168 7.84 -2.25 -12.64
CA ALA A 168 6.39 -2.13 -12.67
C ALA A 168 5.83 -1.53 -11.36
N PRO A 169 4.60 -1.01 -11.34
CA PRO A 169 3.77 -0.72 -12.51
C PRO A 169 4.00 0.68 -13.10
N ASP A 170 4.80 1.54 -12.47
CA ASP A 170 4.94 2.94 -12.86
C ASP A 170 6.03 3.16 -13.91
N LYS A 171 5.62 3.43 -15.15
CA LYS A 171 6.55 3.72 -16.26
C LYS A 171 7.29 5.04 -16.08
N ASN A 172 6.70 6.03 -15.42
CA ASN A 172 7.33 7.34 -15.22
C ASN A 172 8.46 7.23 -14.21
N LEU A 173 8.23 6.54 -13.09
CA LEU A 173 9.28 6.23 -12.13
C LEU A 173 10.36 5.34 -12.77
N GLY A 174 9.96 4.33 -13.54
CA GLY A 174 10.90 3.49 -14.28
C GLY A 174 11.78 4.27 -15.26
N ASN A 175 11.19 5.17 -16.05
CA ASN A 175 11.92 6.04 -16.97
C ASN A 175 12.85 7.01 -16.24
N TYR A 176 12.41 7.59 -15.11
CA TYR A 176 13.26 8.42 -14.27
C TYR A 176 14.50 7.63 -13.81
N ILE A 177 14.31 6.42 -13.30
CA ILE A 177 15.42 5.55 -12.86
C ILE A 177 16.35 5.23 -14.04
N ASN A 178 15.82 4.85 -15.21
CA ASN A 178 16.62 4.61 -16.40
C ASN A 178 17.47 5.84 -16.75
N SER A 179 16.90 7.05 -16.70
CA SER A 179 17.60 8.28 -17.07
C SER A 179 18.76 8.65 -16.14
N ILE A 180 18.68 8.33 -14.85
CA ILE A 180 19.74 8.67 -13.88
C ILE A 180 20.75 7.54 -13.68
N THR A 181 20.35 6.27 -13.88
CA THR A 181 21.22 5.11 -13.66
C THR A 181 21.87 4.60 -14.95
N GLY A 182 21.35 4.98 -16.12
CA GLY A 182 21.76 4.44 -17.41
C GLY A 182 21.32 2.98 -17.64
N ARG A 183 20.41 2.46 -16.82
CA ARG A 183 19.77 1.15 -17.06
C ARG A 183 18.81 1.23 -18.24
N GLU A 184 18.55 0.08 -18.86
CA GLU A 184 17.55 -0.11 -19.90
C GLU A 184 16.50 -1.12 -19.41
N MET A 185 15.80 -0.78 -18.32
CA MET A 185 14.77 -1.66 -17.77
C MET A 185 13.56 -1.75 -18.70
N VAL A 186 12.98 -2.94 -18.81
CA VAL A 186 11.68 -3.17 -19.45
C VAL A 186 10.58 -2.65 -18.52
N LEU A 187 9.71 -1.78 -19.01
CA LEU A 187 8.72 -1.09 -18.17
C LEU A 187 7.31 -1.60 -18.45
N TRP A 188 6.54 -1.86 -17.38
CA TRP A 188 5.09 -1.98 -17.49
C TRP A 188 4.48 -0.61 -17.81
N ASP A 189 3.51 -0.55 -18.73
CA ASP A 189 2.90 0.69 -19.20
C ASP A 189 1.77 1.19 -18.27
N GLY A 190 2.06 1.33 -16.98
CA GLY A 190 1.17 1.91 -15.98
C GLY A 190 1.60 3.32 -15.58
N ALA A 191 0.66 4.13 -15.11
CA ALA A 191 0.92 5.49 -14.61
C ALA A 191 -0.11 5.89 -13.54
N CYS A 192 0.33 6.71 -12.59
CA CYS A 192 -0.57 7.40 -11.68
C CYS A 192 -1.34 8.50 -12.43
N MET A 193 -2.65 8.62 -12.16
CA MET A 193 -3.52 9.62 -12.80
C MET A 193 -3.50 11.01 -12.13
N VAL A 194 -3.03 11.07 -10.88
CA VAL A 194 -2.82 12.30 -10.10
C VAL A 194 -1.47 12.87 -10.48
#